data_AF-A0A2E6PR37-F1
#
_entry.id   AF-A0A2E6PR37-F1
#
_cell.length_a   1.000
_cell.length_b   1.000
_cell.length_c   1.000
_cell.angle_alpha   90.00
_cell.angle_beta   90.00
_cell.angle_gamma   90.00
#
_symmetry.space_group_name_H-M   'P 1'
#
loop_
_entity.id
_entity.type
_entity.pdbx_description
1 polymer ?
#
loop_
_entity_poly.entity_id
_entity_poly.type
_entity_poly.pdbx_seq_one_letter_code
_entity_poly.pdbx_strand_id
1 'polypeptide(L)'
;MKNFTSILLFLVSILQIQFVYAQSIESKIALKQGNNTYKKGNYKNSLDNYESSFSLDTSNINAIYNKGNAAFMNGDFEQARSNFNSYLSATKNKEDKASAHYNIGNSYLTQYTKEAQNQSSQPNGEYLQNAVEQYKAALRHNSNDEDARYNLSYAMKLLQQNKDQQNKDQQNKDQQNKDQQNKDQQKKEKQPAESKQQAMKNLDAINSDEAKVLMKVNRKKGDQKKKNKTKDW
;
A
#
# COMPACT_ATOMS: atom_id res chain seq x y z
N MET A 1 -17.04 -56.18 -0.70
CA MET A 1 -15.85 -55.32 -0.51
C MET A 1 -15.93 -54.00 -1.28
N LYS A 2 -16.19 -54.00 -2.61
CA LYS A 2 -16.26 -52.75 -3.42
C LYS A 2 -17.22 -51.68 -2.87
N ASN A 3 -18.43 -52.07 -2.44
CA ASN A 3 -19.41 -51.11 -1.92
C ASN A 3 -19.00 -50.49 -0.57
N PHE A 4 -18.29 -51.25 0.28
CA PHE A 4 -17.81 -50.76 1.57
C PHE A 4 -16.67 -49.75 1.40
N THR A 5 -15.73 -50.01 0.49
CA THR A 5 -14.67 -49.05 0.13
C THR A 5 -15.24 -47.76 -0.46
N SER A 6 -16.28 -47.83 -1.29
CA SER A 6 -16.93 -46.63 -1.84
C SER A 6 -17.66 -45.80 -0.78
N ILE A 7 -18.35 -46.44 0.16
CA ILE A 7 -19.00 -45.76 1.29
C ILE A 7 -17.96 -45.10 2.22
N LEU A 8 -16.86 -45.80 2.52
CA LEU A 8 -15.79 -45.24 3.34
C LEU A 8 -15.14 -44.02 2.67
N LEU A 9 -14.85 -44.07 1.37
CA LEU A 9 -14.32 -42.93 0.61
C LEU A 9 -15.29 -41.75 0.60
N PHE A 10 -16.59 -42.01 0.51
CA PHE A 10 -17.63 -40.99 0.60
C PHE A 10 -17.72 -40.34 2.00
N LEU A 11 -17.59 -41.12 3.07
CA LEU A 11 -17.57 -40.58 4.43
C LEU A 11 -16.31 -39.75 4.71
N VAL A 12 -15.16 -40.20 4.20
CA VAL A 12 -13.90 -39.43 4.30
C VAL A 12 -14.01 -38.12 3.53
N SER A 13 -14.60 -38.11 2.33
CA SER A 13 -14.75 -36.87 1.56
C SER A 13 -15.68 -35.86 2.26
N ILE A 14 -16.76 -36.31 2.89
CA ILE A 14 -17.63 -35.45 3.73
C ILE A 14 -16.83 -34.84 4.90
N LEU A 15 -15.98 -35.61 5.55
CA LEU A 15 -15.18 -35.13 6.68
C LEU A 15 -14.15 -34.06 6.26
N GLN A 16 -13.49 -34.24 5.10
CA GLN A 16 -12.56 -33.25 4.55
C GLN A 16 -13.26 -31.92 4.24
N ILE A 17 -14.49 -31.98 3.72
CA ILE A 17 -15.29 -30.79 3.40
C ILE A 17 -15.61 -29.99 4.68
N GLN A 18 -15.97 -30.65 5.78
CA GLN A 18 -16.24 -29.98 7.06
C GLN A 18 -15.02 -29.26 7.63
N PHE A 19 -13.83 -29.86 7.49
CA PHE A 19 -12.58 -29.25 7.93
C PHE A 19 -12.26 -27.96 7.17
N VAL A 20 -12.44 -27.95 5.83
CA VAL A 20 -12.25 -26.75 5.00
C VAL A 20 -13.22 -25.63 5.39
N TYR A 21 -14.48 -25.98 5.70
CA TYR A 21 -15.45 -24.98 6.16
C TYR A 21 -15.07 -24.35 7.50
N ALA A 22 -14.54 -25.13 8.45
CA ALA A 22 -14.09 -24.63 9.74
C ALA A 22 -12.91 -23.65 9.57
N GLN A 23 -11.90 -24.02 8.78
CA GLN A 23 -10.76 -23.14 8.46
C GLN A 23 -11.20 -21.81 7.84
N SER A 24 -12.18 -21.83 6.93
CA SER A 24 -12.72 -20.60 6.33
C SER A 24 -13.53 -19.74 7.32
N ILE A 25 -14.08 -20.31 8.40
CA ILE A 25 -14.73 -19.53 9.47
C ILE A 25 -13.67 -18.87 10.34
N GLU A 26 -12.66 -19.63 10.78
CA GLU A 26 -11.55 -19.11 11.58
C GLU A 26 -10.80 -17.99 10.86
N SER A 27 -10.55 -18.15 9.55
CA SER A 27 -9.95 -17.09 8.74
C SER A 27 -10.74 -15.77 8.80
N LYS A 28 -12.08 -15.83 8.76
CA LYS A 28 -12.93 -14.62 8.83
C LYS A 28 -12.92 -14.00 10.23
N ILE A 29 -12.82 -14.81 11.27
CA ILE A 29 -12.69 -14.33 12.65
C ILE A 29 -11.36 -13.60 12.82
N ALA A 30 -10.25 -14.20 12.38
CA ALA A 30 -8.93 -13.60 12.38
C ALA A 30 -8.91 -12.28 11.59
N LEU A 31 -9.52 -12.23 10.39
CA LEU A 31 -9.67 -10.99 9.61
C LEU A 31 -10.40 -9.89 10.42
N LYS A 32 -11.48 -10.25 11.11
CA LYS A 32 -12.26 -9.30 11.93
C LYS A 32 -11.44 -8.81 13.12
N GLN A 33 -10.69 -9.69 13.77
CA GLN A 33 -9.79 -9.32 14.87
C GLN A 33 -8.69 -8.36 14.38
N GLY A 34 -8.06 -8.66 13.24
CA GLY A 34 -7.09 -7.77 12.59
C GLY A 34 -7.68 -6.39 12.29
N ASN A 35 -8.88 -6.34 11.71
CA ASN A 35 -9.58 -5.08 11.47
C ASN A 35 -9.84 -4.29 12.76
N ASN A 36 -10.13 -4.98 13.88
CA ASN A 36 -10.38 -4.34 15.16
C ASN A 36 -9.08 -3.81 15.81
N THR A 37 -7.98 -4.55 15.74
CA THR A 37 -6.68 -4.10 16.26
C THR A 37 -6.11 -2.96 15.41
N TYR A 38 -6.25 -3.03 14.09
CA TYR A 38 -5.92 -1.94 13.17
C TYR A 38 -6.63 -0.63 13.55
N LYS A 39 -7.96 -0.69 13.79
CA LYS A 39 -8.77 0.47 14.22
C LYS A 39 -8.31 1.08 15.54
N LYS A 40 -7.71 0.28 16.42
CA LYS A 40 -7.16 0.73 17.70
C LYS A 40 -5.73 1.27 17.57
N GLY A 41 -5.17 1.32 16.36
CA GLY A 41 -3.77 1.70 16.12
C GLY A 41 -2.76 0.63 16.50
N ASN A 42 -3.19 -0.58 16.89
CA ASN A 42 -2.30 -1.68 17.21
C ASN A 42 -1.97 -2.46 15.93
N TYR A 43 -1.09 -1.87 15.11
CA TYR A 43 -0.73 -2.40 13.80
C TYR A 43 0.07 -3.69 13.88
N LYS A 44 0.91 -3.87 14.91
CA LYS A 44 1.65 -5.12 15.13
C LYS A 44 0.71 -6.31 15.35
N ASN A 45 -0.24 -6.19 16.27
CA ASN A 45 -1.23 -7.26 16.45
C ASN A 45 -2.15 -7.40 15.23
N SER A 46 -2.39 -6.32 14.49
CA SER A 46 -3.13 -6.39 13.22
C SER A 46 -2.42 -7.24 12.17
N LEU A 47 -1.09 -7.12 12.05
CA LEU A 47 -0.28 -7.94 11.14
C LEU A 47 -0.42 -9.43 11.45
N ASP A 48 -0.29 -9.81 12.72
CA ASP A 48 -0.40 -11.21 13.16
C ASP A 48 -1.77 -11.81 12.84
N ASN A 49 -2.85 -11.04 13.09
CA ASN A 49 -4.21 -11.49 12.82
C ASN A 49 -4.49 -11.61 11.30
N TYR A 50 -3.98 -10.71 10.48
CA TYR A 50 -4.12 -10.82 9.03
C TYR A 50 -3.30 -11.97 8.45
N GLU A 51 -2.10 -12.23 8.99
CA GLU A 51 -1.31 -13.39 8.62
C GLU A 51 -2.03 -14.69 8.96
N SER A 52 -2.57 -14.80 10.18
CA SER A 52 -3.38 -15.94 10.59
C SER A 52 -4.59 -16.14 9.66
N SER A 53 -5.29 -15.05 9.31
CA SER A 53 -6.42 -15.09 8.39
C SER A 53 -6.05 -15.66 7.02
N PHE A 54 -4.92 -15.22 6.45
CA PHE A 54 -4.48 -15.67 5.14
C PHE A 54 -3.96 -17.11 5.17
N SER A 55 -3.24 -17.50 6.22
CA SER A 55 -2.74 -18.88 6.40
C SER A 55 -3.85 -19.91 6.58
N LEU A 56 -4.97 -19.52 7.19
CA LEU A 56 -6.16 -20.37 7.34
C LEU A 56 -6.98 -20.49 6.05
N ASP A 57 -7.00 -19.45 5.21
CA ASP A 57 -7.76 -19.43 3.95
C ASP A 57 -7.06 -18.53 2.94
N THR A 58 -6.26 -19.13 2.06
CA THR A 58 -5.48 -18.40 1.04
C THR A 58 -6.36 -17.76 -0.03
N SER A 59 -7.65 -18.09 -0.09
CA SER A 59 -8.61 -17.39 -0.95
C SER A 59 -9.05 -16.05 -0.37
N ASN A 60 -8.80 -15.81 0.93
CA ASN A 60 -9.14 -14.56 1.61
C ASN A 60 -8.09 -13.48 1.36
N ILE A 61 -7.91 -13.11 0.09
CA ILE A 61 -6.89 -12.15 -0.36
C ILE A 61 -7.04 -10.75 0.26
N ASN A 62 -8.21 -10.41 0.80
CA ASN A 62 -8.41 -9.16 1.57
C ASN A 62 -7.54 -9.12 2.83
N ALA A 63 -7.21 -10.28 3.42
CA ALA A 63 -6.30 -10.36 4.55
C ALA A 63 -4.90 -9.84 4.17
N ILE A 64 -4.37 -10.26 3.01
CA ILE A 64 -3.07 -9.76 2.52
C ILE A 64 -3.12 -8.26 2.25
N TYR A 65 -4.17 -7.78 1.58
CA TYR A 65 -4.32 -6.35 1.32
C TYR A 65 -4.32 -5.54 2.63
N ASN A 66 -5.10 -5.97 3.61
CA ASN A 66 -5.13 -5.33 4.92
C ASN A 66 -3.82 -5.48 5.71
N LYS A 67 -3.09 -6.58 5.52
CA LYS A 67 -1.73 -6.76 6.06
C LYS A 67 -0.77 -5.74 5.48
N GLY A 68 -0.85 -5.46 4.18
CA GLY A 68 -0.09 -4.37 3.54
C GLY A 68 -0.39 -3.02 4.17
N ASN A 69 -1.66 -2.71 4.42
CA ASN A 69 -2.05 -1.47 5.08
C ASN A 69 -1.55 -1.40 6.54
N ALA A 70 -1.61 -2.50 7.29
CA ALA A 70 -1.08 -2.55 8.65
C ALA A 70 0.44 -2.37 8.67
N ALA A 71 1.17 -2.98 7.73
CA ALA A 71 2.61 -2.81 7.58
C ALA A 71 2.96 -1.35 7.27
N PHE A 72 2.23 -0.73 6.34
CA PHE A 72 2.39 0.68 6.00
C PHE A 72 2.22 1.59 7.22
N MET A 73 1.13 1.39 7.99
CA MET A 73 0.88 2.16 9.20
C MET A 73 1.89 1.88 10.32
N ASN A 74 2.47 0.67 10.36
CA ASN A 74 3.57 0.30 11.24
C ASN A 74 4.92 0.90 10.79
N GLY A 75 4.97 1.56 9.62
CA GLY A 75 6.19 2.13 9.04
C GLY A 75 7.08 1.14 8.32
N ASP A 76 6.65 -0.11 8.16
CA ASP A 76 7.35 -1.14 7.40
C ASP A 76 6.89 -1.09 5.93
N PHE A 77 7.47 -0.16 5.18
CA PHE A 77 7.08 0.09 3.79
C PHE A 77 7.48 -1.02 2.82
N GLU A 78 8.58 -1.73 3.10
CA GLU A 78 8.98 -2.90 2.29
C GLU A 78 7.94 -4.01 2.42
N GLN A 79 7.56 -4.35 3.65
CA GLN A 79 6.53 -5.35 3.89
C GLN A 79 5.17 -4.90 3.34
N ALA A 80 4.83 -3.60 3.42
CA ALA A 80 3.62 -3.07 2.81
C ALA A 80 3.57 -3.37 1.31
N ARG A 81 4.62 -3.00 0.57
CA ARG A 81 4.73 -3.25 -0.87
C ARG A 81 4.69 -4.72 -1.23
N SER A 82 5.37 -5.58 -0.46
CA SER A 82 5.36 -7.03 -0.67
C SER A 82 3.94 -7.62 -0.58
N ASN A 83 3.18 -7.22 0.44
CA ASN A 83 1.79 -7.65 0.60
C ASN A 83 0.89 -7.10 -0.51
N PHE A 84 1.03 -5.83 -0.90
CA PHE A 84 0.25 -5.27 -1.99
C PHE A 84 0.55 -5.93 -3.35
N ASN A 85 1.80 -6.30 -3.63
CA ASN A 85 2.17 -7.06 -4.82
C ASN A 85 1.58 -8.47 -4.81
N SER A 86 1.58 -9.13 -3.64
CA SER A 86 0.92 -10.43 -3.47
C SER A 86 -0.59 -10.32 -3.74
N TYR A 87 -1.24 -9.27 -3.21
CA TYR A 87 -2.65 -9.00 -3.48
C TYR A 87 -2.92 -8.69 -4.96
N LEU A 88 -2.07 -7.88 -5.60
CA LEU A 88 -2.15 -7.53 -7.02
C LEU A 88 -2.09 -8.79 -7.91
N SER A 89 -1.25 -9.76 -7.53
CA SER A 89 -1.07 -11.02 -8.25
C SER A 89 -2.28 -11.95 -8.11
N ALA A 90 -3.01 -11.85 -7.00
CA ALA A 90 -4.18 -12.69 -6.72
C ALA A 90 -5.51 -12.09 -7.21
N THR A 91 -5.62 -10.75 -7.26
CA THR A 91 -6.88 -10.09 -7.64
C THR A 91 -7.10 -10.03 -9.15
N LYS A 92 -8.35 -10.25 -9.56
CA LYS A 92 -8.81 -10.10 -10.95
C LYS A 92 -9.60 -8.81 -11.19
N ASN A 93 -10.01 -8.12 -10.12
CA ASN A 93 -10.84 -6.92 -10.21
C ASN A 93 -10.00 -5.68 -10.52
N LYS A 94 -10.44 -4.85 -11.47
CA LYS A 94 -9.67 -3.70 -11.99
C LYS A 94 -9.49 -2.62 -10.92
N GLU A 95 -10.54 -2.34 -10.15
CA GLU A 95 -10.55 -1.35 -9.06
C GLU A 95 -9.63 -1.77 -7.91
N ASP A 96 -9.60 -3.06 -7.59
CA ASP A 96 -8.69 -3.65 -6.60
C ASP A 96 -7.22 -3.53 -7.09
N LYS A 97 -6.95 -3.74 -8.39
CA LYS A 97 -5.61 -3.50 -8.97
C LYS A 97 -5.22 -2.02 -8.88
N ALA A 98 -6.15 -1.11 -9.18
CA ALA A 98 -5.91 0.33 -9.05
C ALA A 98 -5.51 0.70 -7.61
N SER A 99 -6.29 0.21 -6.64
CA SER A 99 -6.06 0.45 -5.20
C SER A 99 -4.72 -0.11 -4.73
N ALA A 100 -4.34 -1.32 -5.19
CA ALA A 100 -3.06 -1.93 -4.85
C ALA A 100 -1.87 -1.10 -5.37
N HIS A 101 -1.92 -0.69 -6.65
CA HIS A 101 -0.90 0.17 -7.23
C HIS A 101 -0.81 1.53 -6.53
N TYR A 102 -1.96 2.14 -6.22
CA TYR A 102 -2.01 3.39 -5.46
C TYR A 102 -1.30 3.25 -4.11
N ASN A 103 -1.59 2.19 -3.35
CA ASN A 103 -0.98 1.96 -2.04
C ASN A 103 0.52 1.63 -2.10
N ILE A 104 0.98 0.95 -3.16
CA ILE A 104 2.42 0.75 -3.41
C ILE A 104 3.09 2.11 -3.68
N GLY A 105 2.44 2.97 -4.48
CA GLY A 105 2.88 4.34 -4.72
C GLY A 105 3.00 5.16 -3.44
N ASN A 106 1.97 5.12 -2.59
CA ASN A 106 1.96 5.77 -1.27
C ASN A 106 3.09 5.23 -0.38
N SER A 107 3.35 3.92 -0.41
CA SER A 107 4.44 3.29 0.35
C SER A 107 5.81 3.83 -0.05
N TYR A 108 6.08 3.96 -1.35
CA TYR A 108 7.33 4.55 -1.84
C TYR A 108 7.44 6.04 -1.54
N LEU A 109 6.39 6.81 -1.81
CA LEU A 109 6.38 8.25 -1.57
C LEU A 109 6.59 8.57 -0.08
N THR A 110 5.91 7.83 0.80
CA THR A 110 6.05 8.02 2.25
C THR A 110 7.46 7.69 2.70
N GLN A 111 8.02 6.57 2.25
CA GLN A 111 9.39 6.20 2.59
C GLN A 111 10.39 7.28 2.17
N TYR A 112 10.28 7.78 0.93
CA TYR A 112 11.08 8.91 0.46
C TYR A 112 10.96 10.11 1.40
N THR A 113 9.74 10.51 1.76
CA THR A 113 9.54 11.69 2.63
C THR A 113 10.09 11.51 4.04
N LYS A 114 9.98 10.30 4.62
CA LYS A 114 10.57 10.00 5.94
C LYS A 114 12.09 10.02 5.92
N GLU A 115 12.69 9.45 4.87
CA GLU A 115 14.14 9.53 4.68
C GLU A 115 14.59 10.97 4.45
N ALA A 116 13.84 11.76 3.68
CA ALA A 116 14.15 13.17 3.41
C ALA A 116 14.04 14.09 4.65
N GLN A 117 13.37 13.61 5.70
CA GLN A 117 13.27 14.27 7.01
C GLN A 117 14.38 13.83 7.95
N ASN A 118 14.84 12.59 7.82
CA ASN A 118 15.95 12.08 8.60
C ASN A 118 17.26 12.69 8.08
N GLN A 119 17.80 13.66 8.80
CA GLN A 119 18.99 14.44 8.40
C GLN A 119 20.26 13.60 8.22
N SER A 120 20.23 12.32 8.61
CA SER A 120 21.38 11.43 8.60
C SER A 120 21.77 10.95 7.20
N SER A 121 20.87 11.01 6.20
CA SER A 121 21.16 10.53 4.84
C SER A 121 20.28 11.19 3.79
N GLN A 122 20.79 11.31 2.56
CA GLN A 122 19.98 11.71 1.42
C GLN A 122 18.96 10.61 1.11
N PRO A 123 17.68 10.97 0.87
CA PRO A 123 16.66 9.99 0.54
C PRO A 123 16.95 9.33 -0.81
N ASN A 124 16.66 8.04 -0.95
CA ASN A 124 16.84 7.37 -2.23
C ASN A 124 15.82 7.91 -3.26
N GLY A 125 16.32 8.62 -4.28
CA GLY A 125 15.51 9.20 -5.35
C GLY A 125 14.76 8.16 -6.19
N GLU A 126 15.21 6.90 -6.18
CA GLU A 126 14.52 5.78 -6.84
C GLU A 126 13.10 5.57 -6.30
N TYR A 127 12.86 5.86 -5.01
CA TYR A 127 11.52 5.77 -4.44
C TYR A 127 10.52 6.71 -5.11
N LEU A 128 10.95 7.90 -5.55
CA LEU A 128 10.07 8.80 -6.30
C LEU A 128 9.74 8.26 -7.69
N GLN A 129 10.72 7.67 -8.37
CA GLN A 129 10.52 7.05 -9.69
C GLN A 129 9.52 5.90 -9.58
N ASN A 130 9.71 5.03 -8.58
CA ASN A 130 8.81 3.93 -8.30
C ASN A 130 7.41 4.42 -7.92
N ALA A 131 7.28 5.46 -7.09
CA ALA A 131 5.98 6.04 -6.76
C ALA A 131 5.23 6.54 -8.00
N VAL A 132 5.92 7.29 -8.88
CA VAL A 132 5.37 7.78 -10.16
C VAL A 132 4.84 6.64 -11.03
N GLU A 133 5.61 5.57 -11.20
CA GLU A 133 5.18 4.44 -12.03
C GLU A 133 3.97 3.69 -11.45
N GLN A 134 3.90 3.58 -10.12
CA GLN A 134 2.78 2.94 -9.44
C GLN A 134 1.51 3.79 -9.51
N TYR A 135 1.58 5.12 -9.36
CA TYR A 135 0.41 5.97 -9.56
C TYR A 135 -0.08 5.97 -11.01
N LYS A 136 0.83 5.97 -12.00
CA LYS A 136 0.45 5.76 -13.40
C LYS A 136 -0.26 4.41 -13.59
N ALA A 137 0.24 3.34 -12.95
CA ALA A 137 -0.40 2.03 -12.99
C ALA A 137 -1.80 2.04 -12.37
N ALA A 138 -1.98 2.73 -11.24
CA ALA A 138 -3.29 2.94 -10.63
C ALA A 138 -4.25 3.62 -11.61
N LEU A 139 -3.81 4.69 -12.28
CA LEU A 139 -4.61 5.45 -13.25
C LEU A 139 -4.91 4.70 -14.55
N ARG A 140 -4.06 3.75 -14.96
CA ARG A 140 -4.38 2.82 -16.06
C ARG A 140 -5.57 1.93 -15.72
N HIS A 141 -5.69 1.53 -14.44
CA HIS A 141 -6.80 0.73 -13.97
C HIS A 141 -8.04 1.56 -13.63
N ASN A 142 -7.87 2.73 -13.00
CA ASN A 142 -8.93 3.68 -12.68
C ASN A 142 -8.51 5.11 -13.08
N SER A 143 -8.89 5.55 -14.27
CA SER A 143 -8.53 6.89 -14.78
C SER A 143 -9.21 8.04 -14.03
N ASN A 144 -10.24 7.76 -13.24
CA ASN A 144 -11.02 8.75 -12.51
C ASN A 144 -10.53 8.96 -11.07
N ASP A 145 -9.48 8.25 -10.66
CA ASP A 145 -8.88 8.40 -9.34
C ASP A 145 -8.21 9.78 -9.20
N GLU A 146 -8.84 10.67 -8.44
CA GLU A 146 -8.33 12.04 -8.21
C GLU A 146 -7.15 12.03 -7.24
N ASP A 147 -7.17 11.16 -6.23
CA ASP A 147 -6.10 11.01 -5.25
C ASP A 147 -4.82 10.50 -5.91
N ALA A 148 -4.93 9.49 -6.79
CA ALA A 148 -3.80 8.99 -7.56
C ALA A 148 -3.24 10.04 -8.53
N ARG A 149 -4.09 10.88 -9.13
CA ARG A 149 -3.65 12.00 -9.99
C ARG A 149 -2.88 13.05 -9.19
N TYR A 150 -3.43 13.45 -8.04
CA TYR A 150 -2.78 14.39 -7.15
C TYR A 150 -1.40 13.86 -6.69
N ASN A 151 -1.36 12.62 -6.19
CA ASN A 151 -0.12 12.01 -5.71
C ASN A 151 0.91 11.80 -6.82
N LEU A 152 0.48 11.48 -8.05
CA LEU A 152 1.35 11.44 -9.22
C LEU A 152 2.00 12.79 -9.49
N SER A 153 1.20 13.87 -9.58
CA SER A 153 1.71 15.22 -9.81
C SER A 153 2.69 15.64 -8.71
N TYR A 154 2.38 15.32 -7.46
CA TYR A 154 3.24 15.61 -6.33
C TYR A 154 4.56 14.83 -6.37
N ALA A 155 4.53 13.52 -6.63
CA ALA A 155 5.73 12.70 -6.77
C ALA A 155 6.62 13.17 -7.94
N MET A 156 6.03 13.57 -9.07
CA MET A 156 6.76 14.15 -10.20
C MET A 156 7.44 15.48 -9.85
N LYS A 157 6.78 16.35 -9.08
CA LYS A 157 7.36 17.62 -8.60
C LYS A 157 8.57 17.38 -7.72
N LEU A 158 8.48 16.44 -6.76
CA LEU A 158 9.60 16.07 -5.91
C LEU A 158 10.76 15.47 -6.72
N LEU A 159 10.45 14.64 -7.74
CA LEU A 159 11.47 14.01 -8.57
C LEU A 159 12.26 15.06 -9.36
N GLN A 160 11.59 16.10 -9.87
CA GLN A 160 12.26 17.22 -10.54
C GLN A 160 13.17 17.99 -9.57
N GLN A 161 12.67 18.29 -8.36
CA GLN A 161 13.46 19.01 -7.34
C GLN A 161 14.70 18.24 -6.92
N ASN A 162 14.60 16.91 -6.76
CA ASN A 162 15.74 16.05 -6.42
C ASN A 162 16.82 16.11 -7.52
N LYS A 163 16.43 16.02 -8.80
CA LYS A 163 17.36 16.15 -9.94
C LYS A 163 18.04 17.52 -9.99
N ASP A 164 17.28 18.59 -9.78
CA ASP A 164 17.83 19.95 -9.79
C ASP A 164 18.85 20.17 -8.67
N GLN A 165 18.65 19.54 -7.51
CA GLN A 165 19.56 19.61 -6.38
C GLN A 165 20.86 18.83 -6.64
N GLN A 166 20.76 17.62 -7.19
CA GLN A 166 21.93 16.84 -7.62
C GLN A 166 22.77 17.60 -8.67
N ASN A 167 22.12 18.22 -9.65
CA ASN A 167 22.82 19.01 -10.68
C ASN A 167 23.53 20.24 -10.09
N LYS A 168 22.95 20.91 -9.07
CA LYS A 168 23.60 22.04 -8.37
C LYS A 168 24.79 21.60 -7.52
N ASP A 169 24.68 20.48 -6.82
CA ASP A 169 25.78 19.96 -6.01
C ASP A 169 26.96 19.51 -6.88
N GLN A 170 26.68 19.00 -8.08
CA GLN A 170 27.68 18.63 -9.07
C GLN A 170 28.34 19.87 -9.70
N GLN A 171 27.57 20.90 -10.05
CA GLN A 171 28.12 22.19 -10.52
C GLN A 171 28.97 22.90 -9.45
N ASN A 172 28.57 22.87 -8.17
CA ASN A 172 29.35 23.45 -7.08
C ASN A 172 30.66 22.69 -6.81
N LYS A 173 30.70 21.37 -7.01
CA LYS A 173 31.94 20.59 -6.94
C LYS A 173 32.90 20.90 -8.10
N ASP A 174 32.36 21.13 -9.29
CA ASP A 174 33.17 21.53 -10.46
C ASP A 174 33.63 23.00 -10.37
N GLN A 175 32.85 23.88 -9.72
CA GLN A 175 33.25 25.28 -9.45
C GLN A 175 34.24 25.43 -8.29
N GLN A 176 34.25 24.55 -7.28
CA GLN A 176 35.33 24.55 -6.28
C GLN A 176 36.71 24.22 -6.85
N ASN A 177 36.77 23.65 -8.06
CA ASN A 177 38.02 23.48 -8.83
C ASN A 177 38.32 24.64 -9.81
N LYS A 178 37.44 25.64 -9.93
CA LYS A 178 37.59 26.75 -10.90
C LYS A 178 37.44 28.16 -10.33
N ASP A 179 36.87 28.33 -9.14
CA ASP A 179 36.66 29.65 -8.55
C ASP A 179 37.76 30.01 -7.55
N GLN A 180 39.00 30.08 -8.08
CA GLN A 180 39.97 31.08 -7.64
C GLN A 180 39.68 32.44 -8.30
N GLN A 181 38.63 32.60 -9.12
CA GLN A 181 38.28 33.89 -9.71
C GLN A 181 36.76 34.08 -9.90
N ASN A 182 36.30 35.19 -9.32
CA ASN A 182 35.09 35.96 -9.59
C ASN A 182 33.74 35.52 -9.00
N LYS A 183 33.40 36.21 -7.90
CA LYS A 183 32.05 36.63 -7.55
C LYS A 183 31.48 37.51 -8.67
N ASP A 184 30.31 37.18 -9.20
CA ASP A 184 29.12 38.01 -8.97
C ASP A 184 27.82 37.40 -9.51
N GLN A 185 26.81 37.51 -8.65
CA GLN A 185 25.37 37.60 -8.87
C GLN A 185 24.67 36.75 -9.95
N GLN A 186 23.75 35.90 -9.48
CA GLN A 186 22.42 35.82 -10.11
C GLN A 186 21.33 35.41 -9.10
N LYS A 187 20.38 36.34 -8.86
CA LYS A 187 19.08 36.07 -8.24
C LYS A 187 18.24 35.24 -9.22
N LYS A 188 17.83 34.03 -8.83
CA LYS A 188 16.73 33.30 -9.48
C LYS A 188 15.46 33.41 -8.63
N GLU A 189 14.37 33.82 -9.28
CA GLU A 189 13.02 33.90 -8.71
C GLU A 189 12.61 32.56 -8.09
N LYS A 190 12.20 32.62 -6.82
CA LYS A 190 11.59 31.50 -6.10
C LYS A 190 10.08 31.54 -6.34
N GLN A 191 9.54 30.58 -7.09
CA GLN A 191 8.14 30.20 -6.92
C GLN A 191 7.95 29.61 -5.51
N PRO A 192 6.75 29.75 -4.89
CA PRO A 192 6.57 29.39 -3.49
C PRO A 192 6.71 27.87 -3.34
N ALA A 193 7.81 27.44 -2.72
CA ALA A 193 7.96 26.09 -2.25
C ALA A 193 6.90 25.88 -1.15
N GLU A 194 5.83 25.15 -1.47
CA GLU A 194 5.05 24.47 -0.43
C GLU A 194 6.05 23.73 0.45
N SER A 195 6.10 24.12 1.73
CA SER A 195 7.12 23.63 2.65
C SER A 195 6.98 22.12 2.83
N LYS A 196 8.08 21.42 3.14
CA LYS A 196 8.08 19.99 3.51
C LYS A 196 7.01 19.65 4.57
N GLN A 197 6.57 20.63 5.36
CA GLN A 197 5.52 20.50 6.36
C GLN A 197 4.09 20.48 5.76
N GLN A 198 3.84 21.21 4.67
CA GLN A 198 2.59 21.13 3.91
C GLN A 198 2.43 19.75 3.29
N ALA A 199 3.53 19.21 2.75
CA ALA A 199 3.61 17.86 2.23
C ALA A 199 3.30 16.77 3.28
N MET A 200 3.80 16.92 4.51
CA MET A 200 3.46 16.02 5.62
C MET A 200 1.97 16.07 5.97
N LYS A 201 1.38 17.28 6.01
CA LYS A 201 -0.06 17.42 6.27
C LYS A 201 -0.90 16.73 5.19
N ASN A 202 -0.49 16.85 3.93
CA ASN A 202 -1.18 16.20 2.82
C ASN A 202 -1.03 14.67 2.91
N LEU A 203 0.13 14.17 3.34
CA LEU A 203 0.34 12.74 3.60
C LEU A 203 -0.50 12.22 4.76
N ASP A 204 -0.57 12.94 5.89
CA ASP A 204 -1.41 12.55 7.03
C ASP A 204 -2.89 12.55 6.64
N ALA A 205 -3.32 13.49 5.80
CA ALA A 205 -4.65 13.50 5.22
C ALA A 205 -4.88 12.25 4.34
N ILE A 206 -3.95 11.91 3.46
CA ILE A 206 -3.99 10.69 2.62
C ILE A 206 -4.05 9.43 3.49
N ASN A 207 -3.19 9.29 4.50
CA ASN A 207 -3.19 8.14 5.41
C ASN A 207 -4.52 8.01 6.17
N SER A 208 -5.10 9.15 6.56
CA SER A 208 -6.38 9.19 7.27
C SER A 208 -7.57 8.83 6.37
N ASP A 209 -7.53 9.23 5.10
CA ASP A 209 -8.57 8.95 4.12
C ASP A 209 -8.44 7.54 3.57
N GLU A 210 -7.22 7.03 3.40
CA GLU A 210 -6.94 5.63 3.08
C GLU A 210 -7.46 4.72 4.21
N ALA A 211 -7.20 5.02 5.49
CA ALA A 211 -7.78 4.27 6.60
C ALA A 211 -9.32 4.22 6.54
N LYS A 212 -9.97 5.32 6.14
CA LYS A 212 -11.42 5.37 5.93
C LYS A 212 -11.86 4.58 4.69
N VAL A 213 -11.12 4.63 3.60
CA VAL A 213 -11.39 3.87 2.36
C VAL A 213 -11.22 2.38 2.62
N LEU A 214 -10.20 1.95 3.34
CA LEU A 214 -9.98 0.57 3.77
C LEU A 214 -11.12 0.08 4.67
N MET A 215 -11.59 0.91 5.60
CA MET A 215 -12.81 0.58 6.36
C MET A 215 -14.04 0.48 5.46
N LYS A 216 -14.19 1.34 4.44
CA LYS A 216 -15.29 1.30 3.48
C LYS A 216 -15.22 0.08 2.55
N VAL A 217 -14.04 -0.30 2.06
CA VAL A 217 -13.82 -1.49 1.21
C VAL A 217 -14.07 -2.76 2.02
N ASN A 218 -13.53 -2.86 3.24
CA ASN A 218 -13.80 -3.99 4.13
C ASN A 218 -15.28 -4.08 4.52
N ARG A 219 -15.96 -2.94 4.74
CA ARG A 219 -17.41 -2.89 5.01
C ARG A 219 -18.22 -3.27 3.78
N LYS A 220 -17.94 -2.72 2.58
CA LYS A 220 -18.63 -3.07 1.33
C LYS A 220 -18.44 -4.54 0.95
N LYS A 221 -17.22 -5.09 1.08
CA LYS A 221 -16.95 -6.52 0.82
C LYS A 221 -17.66 -7.42 1.84
N GLY A 222 -17.78 -7.00 3.10
CA GLY A 222 -18.59 -7.69 4.12
C GLY A 222 -20.10 -7.66 3.83
N ASP A 223 -20.61 -6.51 3.40
CA ASP A 223 -22.04 -6.30 3.10
C ASP A 223 -22.47 -6.98 1.79
N GLN A 224 -21.61 -7.02 0.77
CA GLN A 224 -21.85 -7.80 -0.46
C GLN A 224 -21.88 -9.31 -0.18
N LYS A 225 -20.99 -9.83 0.69
CA LYS A 225 -21.04 -11.24 1.12
C LYS A 225 -22.29 -11.57 1.94
N LYS A 226 -22.86 -10.64 2.71
CA LYS A 226 -24.13 -10.83 3.42
C LYS A 226 -25.34 -10.83 2.47
N LYS A 227 -25.36 -9.95 1.45
CA LYS A 227 -26.43 -9.93 0.44
C LYS A 227 -26.47 -11.21 -0.41
N ASN A 228 -25.33 -11.81 -0.73
CA ASN A 228 -25.28 -13.09 -1.44
C ASN A 228 -25.58 -14.32 -0.57
N LYS A 229 -25.76 -14.16 0.76
CA LYS A 229 -26.16 -15.23 1.68
C LYS A 229 -27.60 -15.14 2.17
N THR A 230 -28.38 -14.16 1.70
CA THR A 230 -29.75 -13.89 2.17
C THR A 230 -30.80 -14.01 1.07
N LYS A 231 -30.48 -14.68 -0.05
CA LYS A 231 -31.40 -14.88 -1.17
C LYS A 231 -31.55 -16.33 -1.64
N ASP A 232 -31.18 -17.30 -0.82
CA ASP A 232 -31.51 -18.70 -1.05
C ASP A 232 -32.36 -19.18 0.12
N TRP A 233 -33.69 -19.06 -0.05
CA TRP A 233 -34.64 -20.03 0.46
C TRP A 233 -34.77 -21.15 -0.58
#